data_AF-A0A7S3WPC4-F1
#
_entry.id   AF-A0A7S3WPC4-F1
#
_cell.length_a   1.000
_cell.length_b   1.000
_cell.length_c   1.000
_cell.angle_alpha   90.00
_cell.angle_beta   90.00
_cell.angle_gamma   90.00
#
_symmetry.space_group_name_H-M   'P 1'
#
loop_
_entity.id
_entity.type
_entity.pdbx_description
1 polymer ?
#
loop_
_entity_poly.entity_id
_entity_poly.type
_entity_poly.pdbx_seq_one_letter_code
_entity_poly.pdbx_strand_id
1 'polypeptide(L)'
;GSSPGGWAVRISGEPIAGAAPKQHLFLYLSLDTEFAPRLSRGAALGKLEVLSFQPEEGVHVGGQVEEVGRFSLLAAARTQGGDPLPLRAWGSAARHHSHLNVAELVAEQLPPQQPQQQQQQHDSRLDLNGLVPSRSRLLVLQLRTSGEPFEIDATLIGGGCGAGGAVGDEECGALLARWSGGALSAEIRSRTDAFHARLASTFGLDEQREGGALRLGGSPLGEREKGFAAAALAAQLGSLGFFYGKTVVAPPPGSFSPPPPPQETEAAPLFAVVPSRPFFPRGFLWDDGFHSLVVGEWDGPLADDIAAHWLGLMHEDGWIPREQILGAEAAARVPAEFLPQRRLHANPPTLVLRLQRLLDRLPDGGGGEGGGGE
;
A
#
# COMPACT_ATOMS: atom_id res chain seq x y z
N GLY A 1 24.65 11.62 0.72
CA GLY A 1 23.36 12.07 1.27
C GLY A 1 22.28 11.29 0.58
N SER A 2 21.39 10.64 1.33
CA SER A 2 20.18 10.06 0.74
C SER A 2 19.39 11.19 0.07
N SER A 3 19.03 11.02 -1.20
CA SER A 3 17.99 11.86 -1.82
C SER A 3 16.82 11.96 -0.83
N PRO A 4 16.21 13.14 -0.64
CA PRO A 4 14.93 13.20 0.03
C PRO A 4 14.02 12.15 -0.63
N GLY A 5 13.58 11.16 0.13
CA GLY A 5 12.69 10.10 -0.37
C GLY A 5 11.40 10.73 -0.89
N GLY A 6 10.69 10.07 -1.79
CA GLY A 6 9.44 10.61 -2.34
C GLY A 6 8.79 9.67 -3.34
N TRP A 7 7.57 9.99 -3.70
CA TRP A 7 6.79 9.23 -4.70
C TRP A 7 5.83 10.14 -5.43
N ALA A 8 5.39 9.70 -6.61
CA ALA A 8 4.38 10.37 -7.41
C ALA A 8 3.34 9.35 -7.87
N VAL A 9 2.07 9.76 -7.84
CA VAL A 9 0.94 8.97 -8.30
C VAL A 9 0.19 9.78 -9.34
N ARG A 10 -0.12 9.15 -10.48
CA ARG A 10 -1.07 9.67 -11.45
C ARG A 10 -2.38 8.88 -11.38
N ILE A 11 -3.50 9.60 -11.37
CA ILE A 11 -4.84 9.04 -11.52
C ILE A 11 -5.44 9.62 -12.77
N SER A 12 -5.71 8.77 -13.77
CA SER A 12 -6.34 9.17 -15.02
C SER A 12 -7.76 8.60 -15.10
N GLY A 13 -8.70 9.43 -15.53
CA GLY A 13 -10.09 9.02 -15.75
C GLY A 13 -10.49 9.23 -17.20
N GLU A 14 -11.17 8.25 -17.79
CA GLU A 14 -11.73 8.33 -19.14
C GLU A 14 -13.21 7.94 -19.13
N PRO A 15 -14.06 8.60 -19.94
CA PRO A 15 -15.46 8.23 -20.06
C PRO A 15 -15.62 6.85 -20.72
N ILE A 16 -16.47 6.02 -20.12
CA ILE A 16 -16.83 4.70 -20.67
C ILE A 16 -18.07 4.87 -21.53
N ALA A 17 -18.00 4.42 -22.78
CA ALA A 17 -19.13 4.49 -23.72
C ALA A 17 -20.39 3.81 -23.12
N GLY A 18 -21.50 4.56 -23.09
CA GLY A 18 -22.77 4.07 -22.55
C GLY A 18 -22.91 4.12 -21.03
N ALA A 19 -21.90 4.60 -20.28
CA ALA A 19 -21.98 4.81 -18.84
C ALA A 19 -22.26 6.28 -18.50
N ALA A 20 -23.07 6.53 -17.47
CA ALA A 20 -23.23 7.87 -16.91
C ALA A 20 -21.91 8.33 -16.25
N PRO A 21 -21.45 9.57 -16.47
CA PRO A 21 -20.19 10.04 -15.91
C PRO A 21 -20.27 10.09 -14.39
N LYS A 22 -19.26 9.53 -13.71
CA LYS A 22 -19.06 9.79 -12.28
C LYS A 22 -18.50 11.19 -12.13
N GLN A 23 -19.21 12.04 -11.40
CA GLN A 23 -18.89 13.46 -11.30
C GLN A 23 -17.89 13.78 -10.20
N HIS A 24 -17.67 12.88 -9.25
CA HIS A 24 -16.85 13.16 -8.07
C HIS A 24 -15.80 12.06 -7.86
N LEU A 25 -14.56 12.48 -7.68
CA LEU A 25 -13.45 11.65 -7.23
C LEU A 25 -12.92 12.22 -5.92
N PHE A 26 -12.75 11.36 -4.92
CA PHE A 26 -12.21 11.72 -3.62
C PHE A 26 -10.88 10.99 -3.40
N LEU A 27 -9.86 11.73 -3.01
CA LEU A 27 -8.55 11.22 -2.59
C LEU A 27 -8.35 11.61 -1.14
N TYR A 28 -7.78 10.75 -0.31
CA TYR A 28 -7.54 11.13 1.06
C TYR A 28 -6.14 10.74 1.51
N LEU A 29 -5.62 11.54 2.43
CA LEU A 29 -4.41 11.29 3.21
C LEU A 29 -4.83 11.26 4.66
N SER A 30 -4.52 10.17 5.35
CA SER A 30 -4.81 10.00 6.77
C SER A 30 -3.52 9.71 7.52
N LEU A 31 -3.42 10.26 8.73
CA LEU A 31 -2.41 9.91 9.71
C LEU A 31 -3.05 8.94 10.70
N ASP A 32 -2.80 7.67 10.48
CA ASP A 32 -3.30 6.63 11.36
C ASP A 32 -2.56 6.70 12.70
N THR A 33 -3.33 6.85 13.79
CA THR A 33 -2.80 6.85 15.15
C THR A 33 -2.84 5.47 15.80
N GLU A 34 -3.46 4.45 15.17
CA GLU A 34 -3.47 3.07 15.64
C GLU A 34 -2.08 2.42 15.60
N PHE A 35 -1.23 2.83 14.64
CA PHE A 35 0.18 2.44 14.53
C PHE A 35 1.13 3.19 15.49
N ALA A 36 0.62 4.04 16.37
CA ALA A 36 1.42 4.78 17.33
C ALA A 36 1.56 4.14 18.74
N PRO A 37 1.61 2.80 18.96
CA PRO A 37 1.94 2.30 20.27
C PRO A 37 3.48 2.37 20.43
N ARG A 38 3.93 3.22 21.36
CA ARG A 38 5.32 3.38 21.86
C ARG A 38 6.18 4.49 21.24
N LEU A 39 5.58 5.58 20.75
CA LEU A 39 6.27 6.87 20.89
C LEU A 39 6.34 7.18 22.39
N SER A 40 7.55 7.12 22.94
CA SER A 40 7.96 7.40 24.31
C SER A 40 6.97 8.31 25.06
N ARG A 41 6.61 7.95 26.31
CA ARG A 41 5.93 8.89 27.25
C ARG A 41 6.72 10.22 27.24
N GLY A 42 6.26 11.21 26.46
CA GLY A 42 6.95 12.48 26.26
C GLY A 42 7.08 12.97 24.80
N ALA A 43 6.96 12.11 23.79
CA ALA A 43 6.93 12.54 22.39
C ALA A 43 5.55 13.10 22.07
N ALA A 44 5.46 14.41 21.87
CA ALA A 44 4.24 15.04 21.39
C ALA A 44 3.91 14.45 20.01
N LEU A 45 2.82 13.68 19.91
CA LEU A 45 2.22 13.26 18.63
C LEU A 45 2.36 14.40 17.63
N GLY A 46 3.14 14.16 16.58
CA GLY A 46 3.68 15.18 15.68
C GLY A 46 2.68 16.29 15.38
N LYS A 47 3.10 17.54 15.56
CA LYS A 47 2.37 18.69 15.05
C LYS A 47 2.31 18.55 13.53
N LEU A 48 1.20 18.06 12.99
CA LEU A 48 0.88 18.39 11.61
C LEU A 48 0.54 19.89 11.64
N GLU A 49 1.47 20.71 11.18
CA GLU A 49 1.19 22.08 10.78
C GLU A 49 1.07 22.02 9.25
N VAL A 50 -0.16 21.93 8.75
CA VAL A 50 -0.43 22.08 7.32
C VAL A 50 -0.13 23.53 6.97
N LEU A 51 1.09 23.78 6.52
CA LEU A 51 1.53 25.07 6.05
C LEU A 51 1.22 25.14 4.55
N SER A 52 0.40 26.14 4.21
CA SER A 52 -0.03 26.60 2.88
C SER A 52 -0.91 25.67 2.04
N PHE A 53 -2.23 25.86 2.12
CA PHE A 53 -3.16 25.60 1.01
C PHE A 53 -3.17 26.85 0.11
N GLN A 54 -2.60 26.77 -1.09
CA GLN A 54 -2.76 27.81 -2.11
C GLN A 54 -3.68 27.29 -3.20
N PRO A 55 -4.98 27.63 -3.17
CA PRO A 55 -5.89 27.23 -4.22
C PRO A 55 -5.69 28.15 -5.43
N GLU A 56 -4.70 27.86 -6.28
CA GLU A 56 -4.78 27.96 -7.75
C GLU A 56 -3.77 26.94 -8.35
N GLU A 57 -4.21 26.20 -9.38
CA GLU A 57 -3.54 25.09 -10.09
C GLU A 57 -3.14 23.82 -9.28
N GLY A 58 -3.17 23.84 -7.95
CA GLY A 58 -2.92 22.63 -7.15
C GLY A 58 -3.19 22.76 -5.66
N VAL A 59 -2.93 21.68 -4.92
CA VAL A 59 -3.05 21.55 -3.47
C VAL A 59 -1.68 21.22 -2.91
N HIS A 60 -1.06 22.15 -2.19
CA HIS A 60 0.16 21.92 -1.42
C HIS A 60 -0.22 21.64 0.04
N VAL A 61 0.36 20.60 0.63
CA VAL A 61 0.20 20.22 2.03
C VAL A 61 1.54 19.84 2.62
N GLY A 62 2.05 20.68 3.52
CA GLY A 62 3.19 20.32 4.36
C GLY A 62 2.78 19.44 5.55
N GLY A 63 3.67 18.55 5.97
CA GLY A 63 3.47 17.75 7.17
C GLY A 63 4.75 17.24 7.81
N GLN A 64 4.63 16.69 9.02
CA GLN A 64 5.73 16.06 9.73
C GLN A 64 5.21 14.88 10.55
N VAL A 65 5.85 13.72 10.36
CA VAL A 65 5.65 12.51 11.16
C VAL A 65 7.02 12.10 11.71
N GLU A 66 7.09 11.62 12.95
CA GLU A 66 8.37 11.35 13.61
C GLU A 66 9.24 10.35 12.84
N GLU A 67 8.65 9.26 12.37
CA GLU A 67 9.34 8.18 11.64
C GLU A 67 9.59 8.49 10.16
N VAL A 68 8.70 9.27 9.54
CA VAL A 68 8.79 9.64 8.09
C VAL A 68 9.60 10.93 7.89
N GLY A 69 9.69 11.77 8.90
CA GLY A 69 10.23 13.12 8.82
C GLY A 69 9.23 14.14 8.27
N ARG A 70 9.75 15.31 7.88
CA ARG A 70 8.97 16.35 7.20
C ARG A 70 8.65 15.92 5.78
N PHE A 71 7.51 16.34 5.25
CA PHE A 71 7.11 16.07 3.87
C PHE A 71 6.28 17.22 3.28
N SER A 72 6.14 17.22 1.96
CA SER A 72 5.22 18.07 1.21
C SER A 72 4.48 17.22 0.18
N LEU A 73 3.15 17.21 0.24
CA LEU A 73 2.27 16.63 -0.76
C LEU A 73 1.79 17.75 -1.69
N LEU A 74 1.96 17.57 -2.99
CA LEU A 74 1.53 18.49 -4.03
C LEU A 74 0.61 17.73 -4.98
N ALA A 75 -0.64 18.19 -5.13
CA ALA A 75 -1.60 17.58 -6.04
C ALA A 75 -2.12 18.58 -7.06
N ALA A 76 -2.17 18.23 -8.34
CA ALA A 76 -2.72 19.07 -9.39
C ALA A 76 -3.61 18.22 -10.31
N ALA A 77 -4.73 18.79 -10.75
CA ALA A 77 -5.63 18.12 -11.69
C ALA A 77 -5.71 18.92 -12.99
N ARG A 78 -5.89 18.21 -14.11
CA ARG A 78 -6.00 18.79 -15.45
C ARG A 78 -6.84 17.91 -16.36
N THR A 79 -7.39 18.50 -17.41
CA THR A 79 -7.92 17.73 -18.55
C THR A 79 -6.77 17.02 -19.26
N GLN A 80 -7.05 15.97 -20.04
CA GLN A 80 -6.02 15.40 -20.93
C GLN A 80 -5.48 16.42 -21.96
N GLY A 81 -6.24 17.50 -22.25
CA GLY A 81 -5.81 18.61 -23.08
C GLY A 81 -4.83 19.58 -22.39
N GLY A 82 -4.62 19.43 -21.08
CA GLY A 82 -3.72 20.25 -20.27
C GLY A 82 -4.39 21.38 -19.50
N ASP A 83 -5.70 21.58 -19.65
CA ASP A 83 -6.42 22.66 -18.94
C ASP A 83 -6.53 22.33 -17.45
N PRO A 84 -6.18 23.25 -16.52
CA PRO A 84 -6.29 23.02 -15.09
C PRO A 84 -7.72 22.69 -14.65
N LEU A 85 -7.86 21.71 -13.76
CA LEU A 85 -9.12 21.37 -13.10
C LEU A 85 -9.05 21.71 -11.60
N PRO A 86 -10.07 22.36 -11.03
CA PRO A 86 -10.05 22.78 -9.64
C PRO A 86 -10.16 21.57 -8.70
N LEU A 87 -9.19 21.46 -7.77
CA LEU A 87 -9.25 20.54 -6.64
C LEU A 87 -9.74 21.29 -5.39
N ARG A 88 -10.76 20.74 -4.74
CA ARG A 88 -11.20 21.19 -3.41
C ARG A 88 -10.56 20.33 -2.34
N ALA A 89 -10.36 20.89 -1.14
CA ALA A 89 -9.86 20.14 0.00
C ALA A 89 -10.77 20.29 1.22
N TRP A 90 -10.78 19.28 2.07
CA TRP A 90 -11.36 19.32 3.41
C TRP A 90 -10.42 18.61 4.38
N GLY A 91 -10.31 19.12 5.60
CA GLY A 91 -9.48 18.53 6.65
C GLY A 91 -10.29 18.28 7.92
N SER A 92 -9.94 17.21 8.62
CA SER A 92 -10.52 16.88 9.93
C SER A 92 -9.45 16.60 10.97
N ALA A 93 -9.61 17.19 12.15
CA ALA A 93 -8.75 16.96 13.31
C ALA A 93 -9.17 15.72 14.14
N ALA A 94 -10.21 14.98 13.70
CA ALA A 94 -10.75 13.84 14.43
C ALA A 94 -9.66 12.82 14.79
N ARG A 95 -9.68 12.36 16.04
CA ARG A 95 -8.70 11.39 16.57
C ARG A 95 -9.07 9.92 16.31
N HIS A 96 -10.30 9.67 15.88
CA HIS A 96 -10.85 8.33 15.65
C HIS A 96 -11.30 8.19 14.20
N HIS A 97 -10.43 8.54 13.26
CA HIS A 97 -10.63 8.18 11.88
C HIS A 97 -9.75 6.95 11.62
N SER A 98 -10.35 5.91 11.07
CA SER A 98 -9.63 4.79 10.47
C SER A 98 -9.99 4.78 8.99
N HIS A 99 -9.25 4.05 8.17
CA HIS A 99 -9.59 3.94 6.75
C HIS A 99 -11.02 3.39 6.52
N LEU A 100 -11.65 2.78 7.54
CA LEU A 100 -13.00 2.24 7.51
C LEU A 100 -14.12 3.30 7.50
N ASN A 101 -13.90 4.48 8.08
CA ASN A 101 -14.97 5.49 8.24
C ASN A 101 -14.77 6.77 7.43
N VAL A 102 -13.70 6.88 6.64
CA VAL A 102 -13.44 8.09 5.82
C VAL A 102 -14.60 8.39 4.88
N ALA A 103 -15.21 7.37 4.26
CA ALA A 103 -16.35 7.57 3.37
C ALA A 103 -17.57 8.18 4.09
N GLU A 104 -17.86 7.72 5.31
CA GLU A 104 -18.94 8.25 6.15
C GLU A 104 -18.64 9.69 6.57
N LEU A 105 -17.40 9.94 7.02
CA LEU A 105 -16.95 11.28 7.37
C LEU A 105 -17.06 12.26 6.19
N VAL A 106 -16.72 11.83 4.97
CA VAL A 106 -16.90 12.64 3.76
C VAL A 106 -18.39 12.90 3.49
N ALA A 107 -19.24 11.88 3.62
CA ALA A 107 -20.67 12.01 3.40
C ALA A 107 -21.32 13.02 4.37
N GLU A 108 -20.88 13.07 5.62
CA GLU A 108 -21.34 14.06 6.61
C GLU A 108 -20.99 15.51 6.26
N GLN A 109 -19.94 15.73 5.43
CA GLN A 109 -19.55 17.07 5.00
C GLN A 109 -20.26 17.52 3.73
N LEU A 110 -20.91 16.61 3.01
CA LEU A 110 -21.65 16.94 1.80
C LEU A 110 -23.05 17.45 2.20
N PRO A 111 -23.54 18.54 1.58
CA PRO A 111 -24.87 19.05 1.88
C PRO A 111 -25.95 17.98 1.59
N PRO A 112 -27.01 17.89 2.42
CA PRO A 112 -28.06 16.88 2.23
C PRO A 112 -28.74 17.05 0.87
N GLN A 113 -28.98 15.94 0.15
CA GLN A 113 -29.75 15.97 -1.09
C GLN A 113 -31.18 16.41 -0.80
N GLN A 114 -31.59 17.56 -1.33
CA GLN A 114 -33.00 17.97 -1.27
C GLN A 114 -33.86 17.09 -2.19
N PRO A 115 -35.12 16.80 -1.83
CA PRO A 115 -36.05 16.07 -2.68
C PRO A 115 -36.17 16.69 -4.08
N GLN A 116 -36.27 15.86 -5.12
CA GLN A 116 -36.29 16.27 -6.54
C GLN A 116 -37.30 17.38 -6.89
N GLN A 117 -38.35 17.58 -6.09
CA GLN A 117 -39.36 18.61 -6.32
C GLN A 117 -38.90 20.05 -5.98
N GLN A 118 -37.78 20.23 -5.28
CA GLN A 118 -37.21 21.57 -4.94
C GLN A 118 -35.93 21.91 -5.73
N GLN A 119 -35.46 21.03 -6.61
CA GLN A 119 -34.18 21.17 -7.35
C GLN A 119 -34.17 22.25 -8.46
N GLN A 120 -35.25 23.01 -8.67
CA GLN A 120 -35.31 23.96 -9.79
C GLN A 120 -34.61 25.31 -9.54
N GLN A 121 -34.13 25.62 -8.32
CA GLN A 121 -33.56 26.95 -8.04
C GLN A 121 -32.34 27.00 -7.10
N HIS A 122 -31.83 25.89 -6.58
CA HIS A 122 -30.58 25.88 -5.81
C HIS A 122 -29.56 24.99 -6.50
N ASP A 123 -28.40 25.57 -6.77
CA ASP A 123 -27.19 24.90 -7.25
C ASP A 123 -26.81 23.84 -6.19
N SER A 124 -27.40 22.65 -6.29
CA SER A 124 -27.23 21.54 -5.34
C SER A 124 -25.87 20.88 -5.56
N ARG A 125 -24.81 21.67 -5.38
CA ARG A 125 -23.42 21.24 -5.53
C ARG A 125 -23.02 20.40 -4.32
N LEU A 126 -22.75 19.13 -4.57
CA LEU A 126 -22.10 18.22 -3.62
C LEU A 126 -20.59 18.51 -3.57
N ASP A 127 -20.23 19.71 -3.11
CA ASP A 127 -18.85 20.16 -3.03
C ASP A 127 -18.39 20.20 -1.56
N LEU A 128 -17.14 19.81 -1.30
CA LEU A 128 -16.49 20.01 0.00
C LEU A 128 -16.38 21.50 0.32
N ASN A 129 -16.46 21.83 1.62
CA ASN A 129 -16.52 23.21 2.11
C ASN A 129 -15.19 24.00 2.04
N GLY A 130 -14.08 23.38 1.65
CA GLY A 130 -12.78 24.04 1.53
C GLY A 130 -12.00 24.21 2.85
N LEU A 131 -12.55 23.77 3.99
CA LEU A 131 -11.95 24.00 5.30
C LEU A 131 -10.91 22.94 5.64
N VAL A 132 -9.67 23.38 5.86
CA VAL A 132 -8.57 22.52 6.34
C VAL A 132 -7.97 23.13 7.62
N PRO A 133 -8.43 22.73 8.81
CA PRO A 133 -7.87 23.19 10.07
C PRO A 133 -6.39 22.87 10.21
N SER A 134 -5.62 23.71 10.90
CA SER A 134 -4.16 23.56 11.03
C SER A 134 -3.71 22.27 11.71
N ARG A 135 -4.58 21.60 12.49
CA ARG A 135 -4.32 20.32 13.18
C ARG A 135 -5.08 19.14 12.56
N SER A 136 -5.38 19.21 11.27
CA SER A 136 -6.00 18.11 10.55
C SER A 136 -5.13 16.86 10.62
N ARG A 137 -5.75 15.69 10.69
CA ARG A 137 -5.11 14.38 10.58
C ARG A 137 -5.63 13.57 9.40
N LEU A 138 -6.83 13.93 8.94
CA LEU A 138 -7.40 13.51 7.67
C LEU A 138 -7.44 14.73 6.75
N LEU A 139 -6.97 14.55 5.53
CA LEU A 139 -7.12 15.45 4.40
C LEU A 139 -7.89 14.71 3.31
N VAL A 140 -8.91 15.32 2.75
CA VAL A 140 -9.66 14.80 1.60
C VAL A 140 -9.60 15.82 0.49
N LEU A 141 -9.15 15.40 -0.69
CA LEU A 141 -9.21 16.15 -1.93
C LEU A 141 -10.42 15.68 -2.74
N GLN A 142 -11.11 16.62 -3.36
CA GLN A 142 -12.22 16.36 -4.24
C GLN A 142 -11.93 16.97 -5.61
N LEU A 143 -11.93 16.12 -6.64
CA LEU A 143 -12.07 16.54 -8.02
C LEU A 143 -13.54 16.40 -8.43
N ARG A 144 -14.07 17.45 -9.05
CA ARG A 144 -15.36 17.38 -9.75
C ARG A 144 -15.12 17.44 -11.24
N THR A 145 -15.62 16.45 -11.97
CA THR A 145 -15.53 16.36 -13.43
C THR A 145 -16.93 16.41 -14.06
N SER A 146 -17.03 16.94 -15.28
CA SER A 146 -18.26 16.91 -16.09
C SER A 146 -18.29 15.71 -17.06
N GLY A 147 -17.37 14.75 -16.90
CA GLY A 147 -17.25 13.55 -17.74
C GLY A 147 -16.15 13.63 -18.80
N GLU A 148 -15.44 14.75 -18.87
CA GLU A 148 -14.23 14.89 -19.67
C GLU A 148 -13.07 14.03 -19.14
N PRO A 149 -12.18 13.54 -20.03
CA PRO A 149 -10.95 12.87 -19.60
C PRO A 149 -10.08 13.78 -18.75
N PHE A 150 -9.58 13.26 -17.63
CA PHE A 150 -8.78 14.02 -16.67
C PHE A 150 -7.56 13.24 -16.19
N GLU A 151 -6.58 13.97 -15.66
CA GLU A 151 -5.44 13.45 -14.91
C GLU A 151 -5.30 14.21 -13.59
N ILE A 152 -4.98 13.50 -12.51
CA ILE A 152 -4.51 14.06 -11.23
C ILE A 152 -3.09 13.55 -11.01
N ASP A 153 -2.13 14.45 -10.83
CA ASP A 153 -0.81 14.12 -10.31
C ASP A 153 -0.74 14.49 -8.84
N ALA A 154 -0.35 13.53 -7.99
CA ALA A 154 -0.07 13.74 -6.58
C ALA A 154 1.36 13.30 -6.27
N THR A 155 2.20 14.25 -5.84
CA THR A 155 3.63 14.04 -5.55
C THR A 155 3.91 14.31 -4.08
N LEU A 156 4.52 13.34 -3.40
CA LEU A 156 5.06 13.49 -2.06
C LEU A 156 6.57 13.66 -2.11
N ILE A 157 7.06 14.73 -1.50
CA ILE A 157 8.47 15.08 -1.36
C ILE A 157 8.85 14.99 0.12
N GLY A 158 9.76 14.06 0.46
CA GLY A 158 10.35 13.95 1.80
C GLY A 158 11.29 15.12 2.10
N GLY A 159 11.50 15.40 3.39
CA GLY A 159 12.22 16.61 3.85
C GLY A 159 11.36 17.88 3.85
N GLY A 160 10.29 17.93 3.04
CA GLY A 160 9.40 19.08 2.90
C GLY A 160 10.03 20.26 2.15
N CYS A 161 9.18 21.07 1.51
CA CYS A 161 9.59 22.22 0.70
C CYS A 161 9.53 23.55 1.48
N GLY A 162 10.41 24.48 1.13
CA GLY A 162 10.38 25.87 1.56
C GLY A 162 10.87 26.12 2.99
N ALA A 163 10.43 27.22 3.60
CA ALA A 163 10.94 27.68 4.89
C ALA A 163 10.75 26.64 6.00
N GLY A 164 11.87 26.10 6.51
CA GLY A 164 11.88 25.05 7.53
C GLY A 164 11.81 23.61 6.97
N GLY A 165 11.75 23.43 5.65
CA GLY A 165 11.99 22.15 4.96
C GLY A 165 13.48 21.89 4.74
N ALA A 166 13.82 20.63 4.46
CA ALA A 166 15.17 20.23 4.06
C ALA A 166 15.43 20.46 2.56
N VAL A 167 14.37 20.71 1.78
CA VAL A 167 14.41 20.95 0.33
C VAL A 167 14.11 22.42 0.06
N GLY A 168 15.04 23.12 -0.61
CA GLY A 168 14.85 24.52 -1.00
C GLY A 168 13.76 24.69 -2.05
N ASP A 169 13.21 25.91 -2.19
CA ASP A 169 12.08 26.18 -3.11
C ASP A 169 12.41 25.85 -4.58
N GLU A 170 13.64 26.17 -5.03
CA GLU A 170 14.09 25.88 -6.39
C GLU A 170 14.22 24.36 -6.64
N GLU A 171 14.81 23.64 -5.69
CA GLU A 171 14.93 22.18 -5.76
C GLU A 171 13.56 21.49 -5.71
N CYS A 172 12.64 22.00 -4.88
CA CYS A 172 11.27 21.52 -4.83
C CYS A 172 10.54 21.74 -6.16
N GLY A 173 10.71 22.92 -6.77
CA GLY A 173 10.18 23.21 -8.11
C GLY A 173 10.71 22.25 -9.17
N ALA A 174 12.00 21.93 -9.14
CA ALA A 174 12.61 20.96 -10.06
C ALA A 174 12.09 19.53 -9.83
N LEU A 175 11.93 19.11 -8.57
CA LEU A 175 11.34 17.81 -8.24
C LEU A 175 9.88 17.74 -8.71
N LEU A 176 9.08 18.77 -8.47
CA LEU A 176 7.70 18.83 -8.93
C LEU A 176 7.60 18.75 -10.46
N ALA A 177 8.46 19.47 -11.18
CA ALA A 177 8.50 19.42 -12.65
C ALA A 177 8.87 18.03 -13.17
N ARG A 178 9.73 17.29 -12.47
CA ARG A 178 10.09 15.90 -12.80
C ARG A 178 8.96 14.92 -12.53
N TRP A 179 8.20 15.14 -11.46
CA TRP A 179 7.18 14.22 -10.94
C TRP A 179 5.75 14.61 -11.32
N SER A 180 5.57 15.46 -12.34
CA SER A 180 4.25 15.83 -12.85
C SER A 180 4.24 15.93 -14.38
N GLY A 181 3.04 16.06 -14.95
CA GLY A 181 2.82 16.36 -16.37
C GLY A 181 3.48 15.36 -17.33
N GLY A 182 4.02 15.88 -18.43
CA GLY A 182 4.67 15.05 -19.46
C GLY A 182 5.92 14.31 -18.97
N ALA A 183 6.65 14.86 -18.00
CA ALA A 183 7.84 14.24 -17.42
C ALA A 183 7.46 12.96 -16.65
N LEU A 184 6.42 13.03 -15.80
CA LEU A 184 5.89 11.84 -15.12
C LEU A 184 5.37 10.81 -16.14
N SER A 185 4.72 11.24 -17.23
CA SER A 185 4.30 10.30 -18.29
C SER A 185 5.48 9.54 -18.89
N ALA A 186 6.60 10.23 -19.12
CA ALA A 186 7.81 9.62 -19.67
C ALA A 186 8.45 8.64 -18.67
N GLU A 187 8.51 9.01 -17.39
CA GLU A 187 9.01 8.15 -16.32
C GLU A 187 8.15 6.88 -16.16
N ILE A 188 6.81 6.99 -16.20
CA ILE A 188 5.89 5.85 -16.13
C ILE A 188 6.15 4.88 -17.29
N ARG A 189 6.28 5.39 -18.53
CA ARG A 189 6.60 4.57 -19.71
C ARG A 189 7.95 3.88 -19.55
N SER A 190 8.98 4.63 -19.20
CA SER A 190 10.33 4.07 -19.00
C SER A 190 10.36 2.98 -17.94
N ARG A 191 9.66 3.15 -16.81
CA ARG A 191 9.57 2.12 -15.76
C ARG A 191 8.75 0.91 -16.18
N THR A 192 7.71 1.12 -16.98
CA THR A 192 6.90 0.03 -17.55
C THR A 192 7.76 -0.82 -18.49
N ASP A 193 8.51 -0.19 -19.39
CA ASP A 193 9.41 -0.88 -20.32
C ASP A 193 10.51 -1.65 -19.55
N ALA A 194 11.09 -1.03 -18.52
CA ALA A 194 12.09 -1.67 -17.66
C ALA A 194 11.51 -2.87 -16.90
N PHE A 195 10.26 -2.79 -16.43
CA PHE A 195 9.56 -3.90 -15.79
C PHE A 195 9.40 -5.09 -16.76
N HIS A 196 8.92 -4.83 -17.98
CA HIS A 196 8.76 -5.88 -19.00
C HIS A 196 10.10 -6.51 -19.40
N ALA A 197 11.16 -5.71 -19.56
CA ALA A 197 12.49 -6.22 -19.86
C ALA A 197 13.04 -7.10 -18.72
N ARG A 198 12.90 -6.65 -17.46
CA ARG A 198 13.31 -7.45 -16.30
C ARG A 198 12.51 -8.74 -16.22
N LEU A 199 11.18 -8.69 -16.39
CA LEU A 199 10.30 -9.87 -16.40
C LEU A 199 10.77 -10.91 -17.42
N ALA A 200 11.00 -10.48 -18.66
CA ALA A 200 11.46 -11.37 -19.72
C ALA A 200 12.79 -12.04 -19.36
N SER A 201 13.75 -11.29 -18.82
CA SER A 201 15.06 -11.81 -18.41
C SER A 201 14.99 -12.75 -17.20
N THR A 202 14.21 -12.40 -16.17
CA THR A 202 14.09 -13.17 -14.93
C THR A 202 13.45 -14.52 -15.17
N PHE A 203 12.39 -14.56 -15.98
CA PHE A 203 11.62 -15.78 -16.23
C PHE A 203 11.96 -16.46 -17.57
N GLY A 204 12.95 -15.96 -18.32
CA GLY A 204 13.40 -16.54 -19.58
C GLY A 204 12.31 -16.58 -20.66
N LEU A 205 11.46 -15.55 -20.74
CA LEU A 205 10.26 -15.56 -21.60
C LEU A 205 10.57 -15.49 -23.11
N ASP A 206 11.78 -15.02 -23.47
CA ASP A 206 12.27 -14.86 -24.84
C ASP A 206 13.21 -15.99 -25.30
N GLU A 207 13.66 -16.86 -24.39
CA GLU A 207 14.72 -17.84 -24.67
C GLU A 207 14.16 -19.25 -24.91
N GLN A 208 14.70 -19.97 -25.91
CA GLN A 208 14.68 -21.43 -25.90
C GLN A 208 15.83 -21.94 -25.04
N ARG A 209 15.62 -22.11 -23.73
CA ARG A 209 16.69 -22.64 -22.85
C ARG A 209 16.87 -24.15 -23.03
N GLU A 210 18.00 -24.55 -23.64
CA GLU A 210 18.58 -25.88 -23.44
C GLU A 210 19.46 -25.87 -22.17
N GLY A 211 19.01 -26.56 -21.12
CA GLY A 211 19.82 -26.88 -19.95
C GLY A 211 19.31 -26.33 -18.60
N GLY A 212 18.83 -27.25 -17.75
CA GLY A 212 18.98 -27.18 -16.29
C GLY A 212 17.93 -26.46 -15.44
N ALA A 213 17.40 -25.30 -15.83
CA ALA A 213 16.50 -24.52 -14.97
C ALA A 213 15.09 -24.34 -15.56
N LEU A 214 14.07 -24.72 -14.77
CA LEU A 214 12.61 -24.65 -14.97
C LEU A 214 12.12 -24.53 -16.44
N ARG A 215 11.86 -25.69 -17.07
CA ARG A 215 11.10 -25.77 -18.32
C ARG A 215 9.62 -25.44 -18.08
N LEU A 216 9.14 -24.31 -18.58
CA LEU A 216 7.88 -24.33 -19.33
C LEU A 216 8.26 -24.82 -20.73
N GLY A 217 8.24 -26.14 -20.96
CA GLY A 217 8.65 -26.69 -22.25
C GLY A 217 7.84 -26.07 -23.39
N GLY A 218 8.46 -25.26 -24.24
CA GLY A 218 7.77 -24.56 -25.32
C GLY A 218 8.64 -23.55 -26.06
N SER A 219 8.18 -23.16 -27.25
CA SER A 219 8.71 -22.04 -28.04
C SER A 219 8.70 -20.73 -27.25
N PRO A 220 9.46 -19.69 -27.66
CA PRO A 220 9.37 -18.36 -27.08
C PRO A 220 7.91 -17.91 -26.96
N LEU A 221 7.57 -17.29 -25.83
CA LEU A 221 6.20 -16.88 -25.56
C LEU A 221 5.78 -15.75 -26.51
N GLY A 222 4.53 -15.78 -26.97
CA GLY A 222 3.96 -14.68 -27.74
C GLY A 222 3.67 -13.47 -26.86
N GLU A 223 3.35 -12.34 -27.49
CA GLU A 223 3.04 -11.09 -26.77
C GLU A 223 1.82 -11.23 -25.85
N ARG A 224 0.88 -12.13 -26.16
CA ARG A 224 -0.27 -12.40 -25.30
C ARG A 224 0.15 -13.11 -24.01
N GLU A 225 0.98 -14.14 -24.12
CA GLU A 225 1.49 -14.90 -22.97
C GLU A 225 2.41 -14.04 -22.10
N LYS A 226 3.26 -13.19 -22.70
CA LYS A 226 4.07 -12.21 -21.97
C LYS A 226 3.20 -11.18 -21.25
N GLY A 227 2.15 -10.68 -21.89
CA GLY A 227 1.17 -9.78 -21.28
C GLY A 227 0.46 -10.43 -20.09
N PHE A 228 0.09 -11.70 -20.21
CA PHE A 228 -0.47 -12.48 -19.11
C PHE A 228 0.53 -12.65 -17.95
N ALA A 229 1.78 -13.02 -18.24
CA ALA A 229 2.82 -13.16 -17.23
C ALA A 229 3.08 -11.84 -16.47
N ALA A 230 3.13 -10.73 -17.21
CA ALA A 230 3.26 -9.38 -16.65
C ALA A 230 2.09 -9.05 -15.71
N ALA A 231 0.85 -9.30 -16.14
CA ALA A 231 -0.34 -9.06 -15.33
C ALA A 231 -0.36 -9.95 -14.08
N ALA A 232 0.02 -11.23 -14.18
CA ALA A 232 0.05 -12.17 -13.07
C ALA A 232 1.09 -11.76 -12.01
N LEU A 233 2.32 -11.45 -12.42
CA LEU A 233 3.36 -10.99 -11.49
C LEU A 233 2.99 -9.64 -10.87
N ALA A 234 2.50 -8.69 -11.67
CA ALA A 234 2.09 -7.37 -11.17
C ALA A 234 0.94 -7.47 -10.16
N ALA A 235 -0.04 -8.36 -10.40
CA ALA A 235 -1.12 -8.61 -9.46
C ALA A 235 -0.62 -9.22 -8.14
N GLN A 236 0.34 -10.14 -8.21
CA GLN A 236 0.94 -10.76 -7.03
C GLN A 236 1.78 -9.76 -6.22
N LEU A 237 2.68 -9.01 -6.86
CA LEU A 237 3.47 -7.97 -6.19
C LEU A 237 2.57 -6.84 -5.66
N GLY A 238 1.54 -6.46 -6.40
CA GLY A 238 0.54 -5.48 -5.98
C GLY A 238 -0.41 -5.96 -4.87
N SER A 239 -0.26 -7.22 -4.43
CA SER A 239 -0.96 -7.80 -3.28
C SER A 239 -0.06 -7.92 -2.05
N LEU A 240 1.19 -7.43 -2.11
CA LEU A 240 2.02 -7.23 -0.92
C LEU A 240 1.36 -6.19 0.00
N GLY A 241 1.27 -6.51 1.28
CA GLY A 241 0.72 -5.65 2.31
C GLY A 241 1.59 -5.65 3.55
N PHE A 242 1.58 -4.52 4.27
CA PHE A 242 2.10 -4.40 5.62
C PHE A 242 0.92 -4.32 6.59
N PHE A 243 0.90 -5.23 7.55
CA PHE A 243 -0.16 -5.35 8.55
C PHE A 243 0.44 -5.22 9.93
N TYR A 244 -0.31 -4.68 10.88
CA TYR A 244 0.14 -4.56 12.25
C TYR A 244 -1.05 -4.68 13.20
N GLY A 245 -0.85 -5.35 14.31
CA GLY A 245 -1.89 -5.52 15.31
C GLY A 245 -1.68 -6.76 16.15
N LYS A 246 -2.70 -7.10 16.92
CA LYS A 246 -2.69 -8.27 17.79
C LYS A 246 -3.49 -9.40 17.18
N THR A 247 -3.06 -10.62 17.43
CA THR A 247 -3.82 -11.82 17.07
C THR A 247 -4.69 -12.24 18.25
N VAL A 248 -5.96 -12.53 17.98
CA VAL A 248 -6.88 -13.11 18.96
C VAL A 248 -6.71 -14.62 18.97
N VAL A 249 -6.40 -15.21 20.12
CA VAL A 249 -6.14 -16.64 20.31
C VAL A 249 -7.23 -17.25 21.18
N ALA A 250 -7.92 -18.25 20.64
CA ALA A 250 -8.92 -19.02 21.37
C ALA A 250 -8.28 -19.82 22.52
N PRO A 251 -8.99 -19.99 23.65
CA PRO A 251 -8.49 -20.82 24.73
C PRO A 251 -8.35 -22.29 24.30
N PRO A 252 -7.50 -23.07 24.98
CA PRO A 252 -7.41 -24.51 24.75
C PRO A 252 -8.79 -25.17 24.94
N PRO A 253 -9.17 -26.15 24.11
CA PRO A 253 -10.43 -26.85 24.29
C PRO A 253 -10.40 -27.69 25.58
N GLY A 254 -11.52 -27.72 26.31
CA GLY A 254 -11.73 -28.62 27.44
C GLY A 254 -11.05 -28.24 28.75
N SER A 255 -10.28 -27.14 28.82
CA SER A 255 -9.55 -26.77 30.05
C SER A 255 -10.41 -26.15 31.15
N PHE A 256 -11.57 -25.58 30.85
CA PHE A 256 -12.46 -24.92 31.84
C PHE A 256 -13.93 -24.96 31.43
N SER A 257 -14.85 -24.87 32.40
CA SER A 257 -16.29 -24.67 32.19
C SER A 257 -16.81 -23.60 33.17
N PRO A 258 -17.21 -22.40 32.68
CA PRO A 258 -17.17 -21.97 31.29
C PRO A 258 -15.73 -21.77 30.76
N PRO A 259 -15.50 -21.84 29.44
CA PRO A 259 -14.18 -21.55 28.86
C PRO A 259 -13.80 -20.09 29.11
N PRO A 260 -12.51 -19.78 29.36
CA PRO A 260 -12.06 -18.40 29.49
C PRO A 260 -12.23 -17.64 28.16
N PRO A 261 -12.27 -16.30 28.19
CA PRO A 261 -12.33 -15.51 26.97
C PRO A 261 -11.06 -15.71 26.10
N PRO A 262 -11.13 -15.47 24.78
CA PRO A 262 -9.95 -15.41 23.92
C PRO A 262 -8.93 -14.39 24.45
N GLN A 263 -7.64 -14.68 24.22
CA GLN A 263 -6.53 -13.83 24.63
C GLN A 263 -5.95 -13.11 23.42
N GLU A 264 -5.48 -11.88 23.60
CA GLU A 264 -4.73 -11.16 22.57
C GLU A 264 -3.23 -11.37 22.74
N THR A 265 -2.50 -11.50 21.64
CA THR A 265 -1.03 -11.45 21.65
C THR A 265 -0.53 -10.02 21.87
N GLU A 266 0.79 -9.87 22.06
CA GLU A 266 1.44 -8.59 21.79
C GLU A 266 1.23 -8.19 20.32
N ALA A 267 1.24 -6.89 20.05
CA ALA A 267 1.12 -6.39 18.69
C ALA A 267 2.40 -6.67 17.90
N ALA A 268 2.26 -7.14 16.67
CA ALA A 268 3.38 -7.48 15.81
C ALA A 268 3.11 -7.09 14.35
N PRO A 269 4.16 -6.77 13.57
CA PRO A 269 4.03 -6.52 12.15
C PRO A 269 4.00 -7.83 11.34
N LEU A 270 3.37 -7.78 10.18
CA LEU A 270 3.47 -8.78 9.14
C LEU A 270 3.62 -8.09 7.78
N PHE A 271 4.69 -8.43 7.06
CA PHE A 271 4.83 -8.12 5.66
C PHE A 271 4.59 -9.39 4.85
N ALA A 272 3.54 -9.42 4.03
CA ALA A 272 3.03 -10.64 3.41
C ALA A 272 2.35 -10.37 2.07
N VAL A 273 2.23 -11.41 1.24
CA VAL A 273 1.35 -11.38 0.06
C VAL A 273 -0.05 -11.82 0.49
N VAL A 274 -1.08 -11.13 0.02
CA VAL A 274 -2.46 -11.55 0.28
C VAL A 274 -2.98 -12.44 -0.85
N PRO A 275 -3.72 -13.53 -0.57
CA PRO A 275 -4.27 -14.40 -1.62
C PRO A 275 -5.24 -13.68 -2.55
N SER A 276 -5.99 -12.71 -2.01
CA SER A 276 -6.96 -11.94 -2.77
C SER A 276 -7.26 -10.60 -2.11
N ARG A 277 -6.95 -9.50 -2.77
CA ARG A 277 -7.28 -8.14 -2.30
C ARG A 277 -8.76 -7.94 -1.94
N PRO A 278 -9.76 -8.40 -2.72
CA PRO A 278 -11.17 -8.20 -2.38
C PRO A 278 -11.70 -9.15 -1.29
N PHE A 279 -11.24 -10.39 -1.23
CA PHE A 279 -11.84 -11.43 -0.36
C PHE A 279 -10.98 -11.77 0.86
N PHE A 280 -9.67 -11.75 0.70
CA PHE A 280 -8.68 -12.21 1.68
C PHE A 280 -7.54 -11.20 1.84
N PRO A 281 -7.79 -9.93 2.21
CA PRO A 281 -6.75 -8.90 2.32
C PRO A 281 -5.93 -9.04 3.62
N ARG A 282 -5.34 -10.22 3.85
CA ARG A 282 -4.57 -10.57 5.05
C ARG A 282 -3.66 -11.76 4.78
N GLY A 283 -2.68 -11.97 5.65
CA GLY A 283 -1.71 -13.06 5.51
C GLY A 283 -2.31 -14.43 5.80
N PHE A 284 -2.01 -15.41 4.94
CA PHE A 284 -2.29 -16.82 5.16
C PHE A 284 -1.00 -17.63 5.09
N LEU A 285 -0.71 -18.36 6.16
CA LEU A 285 0.59 -19.01 6.37
C LEU A 285 0.97 -19.97 5.24
N TRP A 286 0.00 -20.78 4.79
CA TRP A 286 0.26 -21.80 3.77
C TRP A 286 0.27 -21.24 2.34
N ASP A 287 -0.47 -20.15 2.06
CA ASP A 287 -0.44 -19.49 0.75
C ASP A 287 0.93 -18.81 0.53
N ASP A 288 1.47 -18.16 1.55
CA ASP A 288 2.68 -17.35 1.42
C ASP A 288 3.95 -18.15 1.14
N GLY A 289 3.99 -19.43 1.50
CA GLY A 289 5.05 -20.32 1.04
C GLY A 289 5.08 -20.47 -0.48
N PHE A 290 3.92 -20.54 -1.14
CA PHE A 290 3.85 -20.57 -2.60
C PHE A 290 4.08 -19.18 -3.21
N HIS A 291 3.51 -18.13 -2.61
CA HIS A 291 3.74 -16.76 -3.09
C HIS A 291 5.24 -16.41 -3.09
N SER A 292 5.96 -16.80 -2.03
CA SER A 292 7.39 -16.54 -1.86
C SER A 292 8.26 -17.24 -2.90
N LEU A 293 7.78 -18.29 -3.57
CA LEU A 293 8.51 -18.89 -4.69
C LEU A 293 8.54 -17.94 -5.89
N VAL A 294 7.40 -17.37 -6.28
CA VAL A 294 7.35 -16.44 -7.42
C VAL A 294 8.00 -15.11 -7.06
N VAL A 295 7.68 -14.55 -5.89
CA VAL A 295 8.31 -13.32 -5.40
C VAL A 295 9.82 -13.51 -5.30
N GLY A 296 10.30 -14.65 -4.80
CA GLY A 296 11.72 -14.91 -4.62
C GLY A 296 12.54 -15.17 -5.89
N GLU A 297 11.89 -15.53 -7.01
CA GLU A 297 12.52 -15.52 -8.33
C GLU A 297 12.63 -14.08 -8.88
N TRP A 298 11.64 -13.23 -8.60
CA TRP A 298 11.68 -11.81 -8.98
C TRP A 298 12.65 -10.99 -8.13
N ASP A 299 12.54 -11.09 -6.80
CA ASP A 299 13.24 -10.32 -5.79
C ASP A 299 13.46 -11.19 -4.53
N GLY A 300 14.67 -11.75 -4.44
CA GLY A 300 15.07 -12.64 -3.34
C GLY A 300 14.97 -12.01 -1.95
N PRO A 301 15.62 -10.86 -1.71
CA PRO A 301 15.53 -10.14 -0.43
C PRO A 301 14.09 -9.85 0.00
N LEU A 302 13.21 -9.47 -0.93
CA LEU A 302 11.80 -9.22 -0.63
C LEU A 302 11.08 -10.47 -0.11
N ALA A 303 11.35 -11.64 -0.70
CA ALA A 303 10.80 -12.90 -0.22
C ALA A 303 11.39 -13.34 1.14
N ASP A 304 12.63 -12.94 1.44
CA ASP A 304 13.27 -13.20 2.73
C ASP A 304 12.68 -12.35 3.84
N ASP A 305 12.38 -11.08 3.56
CA ASP A 305 11.65 -10.23 4.48
C ASP A 305 10.26 -10.79 4.81
N ILE A 306 9.53 -11.33 3.82
CA ILE A 306 8.24 -12.00 4.04
C ILE A 306 8.40 -13.20 4.97
N ALA A 307 9.36 -14.09 4.68
CA ALA A 307 9.62 -15.27 5.51
C ALA A 307 10.03 -14.88 6.94
N ALA A 308 10.87 -13.86 7.10
CA ALA A 308 11.30 -13.34 8.39
C ALA A 308 10.13 -12.79 9.20
N HIS A 309 9.21 -12.04 8.58
CA HIS A 309 8.02 -11.54 9.26
C HIS A 309 7.11 -12.67 9.74
N TRP A 310 6.89 -13.71 8.92
CA TRP A 310 6.13 -14.88 9.35
C TRP A 310 6.77 -15.63 10.52
N LEU A 311 8.09 -15.84 10.47
CA LEU A 311 8.84 -16.47 11.57
C LEU A 311 8.83 -15.60 12.84
N GLY A 312 8.77 -14.28 12.70
CA GLY A 312 8.61 -13.35 13.82
C GLY A 312 7.27 -13.48 14.56
N LEU A 313 6.26 -14.09 13.94
CA LEU A 313 4.96 -14.38 14.57
C LEU A 313 4.90 -15.77 15.23
N MET A 314 6.02 -16.50 15.24
CA MET A 314 6.11 -17.81 15.87
C MET A 314 6.07 -17.68 17.39
N HIS A 315 5.17 -18.45 18.01
CA HIS A 315 5.08 -18.59 19.45
C HIS A 315 6.22 -19.47 20.00
N GLU A 316 6.44 -19.44 21.31
CA GLU A 316 7.49 -20.20 22.00
C GLU A 316 7.44 -21.71 21.77
N ASP A 317 6.25 -22.25 21.47
CA ASP A 317 6.00 -23.66 21.17
C ASP A 317 6.12 -23.99 19.67
N GLY A 318 6.54 -23.03 18.84
CA GLY A 318 6.70 -23.18 17.40
C GLY A 318 5.41 -22.96 16.60
N TRP A 319 4.29 -22.65 17.26
CA TRP A 319 3.02 -22.40 16.56
C TRP A 319 3.02 -21.02 15.89
N ILE A 320 2.57 -20.98 14.63
CA ILE A 320 2.26 -19.73 13.92
C ILE A 320 0.76 -19.76 13.59
N PRO A 321 -0.02 -18.70 13.92
CA PRO A 321 -1.41 -18.62 13.51
C PRO A 321 -1.53 -18.68 11.98
N ARG A 322 -2.40 -19.58 11.49
CA ARG A 322 -2.57 -19.86 10.06
C ARG A 322 -3.08 -18.68 9.23
N GLU A 323 -3.82 -17.79 9.88
CA GLU A 323 -4.50 -16.64 9.27
C GLU A 323 -4.26 -15.44 10.19
N GLN A 324 -3.62 -14.40 9.65
CA GLN A 324 -3.14 -13.26 10.42
C GLN A 324 -4.11 -12.10 10.26
N ILE A 325 -5.02 -11.96 11.22
CA ILE A 325 -6.06 -10.92 11.24
C ILE A 325 -5.57 -9.79 12.15
N LEU A 326 -4.70 -8.95 11.61
CA LEU A 326 -4.00 -7.90 12.37
C LEU A 326 -4.67 -6.54 12.12
N GLY A 327 -5.23 -5.95 13.18
CA GLY A 327 -5.84 -4.62 13.14
C GLY A 327 -7.33 -4.62 12.76
N ALA A 328 -7.98 -3.46 12.92
CA ALA A 328 -9.42 -3.31 12.75
C ALA A 328 -9.87 -3.53 11.28
N GLU A 329 -9.02 -3.15 10.31
CA GLU A 329 -9.33 -3.32 8.89
C GLU A 329 -9.41 -4.79 8.47
N ALA A 330 -8.44 -5.59 8.90
CA ALA A 330 -8.46 -7.02 8.63
C ALA A 330 -9.64 -7.68 9.33
N ALA A 331 -9.91 -7.33 10.59
CA ALA A 331 -11.02 -7.86 11.37
C ALA A 331 -12.39 -7.53 10.76
N ALA A 332 -12.57 -6.33 10.18
CA ALA A 332 -13.82 -5.93 9.53
C ALA A 332 -14.19 -6.79 8.32
N ARG A 333 -13.24 -7.55 7.77
CA ARG A 333 -13.44 -8.47 6.63
C ARG A 333 -13.66 -9.92 7.07
N VAL A 334 -13.73 -10.20 8.37
CA VAL A 334 -13.81 -11.56 8.91
C VAL A 334 -15.00 -11.66 9.88
N PRO A 335 -15.91 -12.63 9.69
CA PRO A 335 -16.96 -12.91 10.66
C PRO A 335 -16.39 -13.18 12.06
N ALA A 336 -17.07 -12.71 13.10
CA ALA A 336 -16.56 -12.69 14.47
C ALA A 336 -16.15 -14.08 14.99
N GLU A 337 -16.83 -15.14 14.55
CA GLU A 337 -16.55 -16.53 14.88
C GLU A 337 -15.21 -17.07 14.34
N PHE A 338 -14.65 -16.42 13.30
CA PHE A 338 -13.38 -16.82 12.68
C PHE A 338 -12.19 -15.97 13.12
N LEU A 339 -12.41 -14.91 13.90
CA LEU A 339 -11.32 -14.09 14.45
C LEU A 339 -10.38 -14.89 15.37
N PRO A 340 -10.88 -15.69 16.34
CA PRO A 340 -10.01 -16.38 17.29
C PRO A 340 -9.26 -17.56 16.64
N GLN A 341 -7.94 -17.45 16.60
CA GLN A 341 -7.04 -18.50 16.11
C GLN A 341 -6.87 -19.60 17.16
N ARG A 342 -6.78 -20.86 16.73
CA ARG A 342 -6.73 -22.02 17.63
C ARG A 342 -5.35 -22.68 17.58
N ARG A 343 -4.68 -22.79 18.73
CA ARG A 343 -3.32 -23.37 18.82
C ARG A 343 -3.22 -24.84 18.40
N LEU A 344 -4.32 -25.60 18.46
CA LEU A 344 -4.35 -26.99 17.99
C LEU A 344 -4.55 -27.13 16.48
N HIS A 345 -4.78 -26.03 15.76
CA HIS A 345 -4.95 -26.04 14.31
C HIS A 345 -3.61 -25.70 13.64
N ALA A 346 -3.06 -26.67 12.93
CA ALA A 346 -1.87 -26.50 12.09
C ALA A 346 -2.27 -26.20 10.63
N ASN A 347 -1.28 -25.81 9.82
CA ASN A 347 -1.40 -25.63 8.38
C ASN A 347 -0.21 -26.31 7.67
N PRO A 348 -0.34 -26.66 6.36
CA PRO A 348 0.78 -27.16 5.58
C PRO A 348 2.00 -26.21 5.67
N PRO A 349 3.22 -26.70 5.96
CA PRO A 349 4.39 -25.87 6.24
C PRO A 349 5.06 -25.39 4.94
N THR A 350 4.32 -24.72 4.07
CA THR A 350 4.80 -24.33 2.74
C THR A 350 5.92 -23.28 2.78
N LEU A 351 6.07 -22.51 3.87
CA LEU A 351 7.23 -21.62 4.07
C LEU A 351 8.57 -22.36 4.00
N VAL A 352 8.58 -23.67 4.31
CA VAL A 352 9.77 -24.52 4.16
C VAL A 352 10.24 -24.57 2.70
N LEU A 353 9.35 -24.41 1.72
CA LEU A 353 9.74 -24.33 0.30
C LEU A 353 10.64 -23.13 0.02
N ARG A 354 10.38 -21.98 0.65
CA ARG A 354 11.26 -20.80 0.55
C ARG A 354 12.58 -21.05 1.26
N LEU A 355 12.54 -21.61 2.47
CA LEU A 355 13.75 -21.93 3.24
C LEU A 355 14.65 -22.91 2.49
N GLN A 356 14.07 -23.92 1.84
CA GLN A 356 14.82 -24.86 1.00
C GLN A 356 15.52 -24.12 -0.16
N ARG A 357 14.82 -23.22 -0.85
CA ARG A 357 15.44 -22.40 -1.92
C ARG A 357 16.57 -21.51 -1.43
N LEU A 358 16.54 -21.07 -0.17
CA LEU A 358 17.65 -20.33 0.44
C LEU A 358 18.84 -21.24 0.70
N LEU A 359 18.61 -22.45 1.25
CA LEU A 359 19.66 -23.43 1.49
C LEU A 359 20.34 -23.88 0.20
N ASP A 360 19.57 -24.13 -0.87
CA ASP A 360 20.10 -24.54 -2.18
C ASP A 360 21.00 -23.46 -2.83
N ARG A 361 20.88 -22.19 -2.39
CA ARG A 361 21.69 -21.06 -2.88
C ARG A 361 22.93 -20.80 -2.04
N LEU A 362 23.07 -21.43 -0.87
CA LEU A 362 24.31 -21.38 -0.13
C LEU A 362 25.37 -22.15 -0.91
N PRO A 363 26.60 -21.61 -1.08
CA PRO A 363 27.67 -22.39 -1.65
C PRO A 363 27.87 -23.65 -0.81
N ASP A 364 28.04 -24.80 -1.46
CA ASP A 364 28.45 -26.03 -0.78
C ASP A 364 29.62 -25.66 0.12
N GLY A 365 29.45 -25.85 1.44
CA GLY A 365 30.48 -25.57 2.42
C GLY A 365 31.68 -26.44 2.10
N GLY A 366 32.60 -25.93 1.28
CA GLY A 366 33.86 -26.55 0.97
C GLY A 366 34.57 -26.75 2.29
N GLY A 367 34.52 -27.99 2.78
CA GLY A 367 35.36 -28.46 3.86
C GLY A 367 36.80 -28.26 3.45
N GLY A 368 37.36 -27.11 3.84
CA GLY A 368 38.80 -26.94 3.96
C GLY A 368 39.26 -27.84 5.09
N GLU A 369 39.35 -29.14 4.83
CA GLU A 369 40.31 -29.98 5.53
C GLU A 369 41.68 -29.39 5.26
N GLY A 370 42.22 -28.73 6.29
CA GLY A 370 43.59 -28.27 6.29
C GLY A 370 44.51 -29.44 5.97
N GLY A 371 45.20 -29.34 4.84
CA GLY A 371 46.38 -30.15 4.57
C GLY A 371 47.42 -29.86 5.66
N GLY A 372 47.42 -30.70 6.69
CA GLY A 372 48.57 -30.88 7.56
C GLY A 372 49.64 -31.61 6.77
N GLY A 373 50.53 -30.83 6.13
CA GLY A 373 51.82 -31.33 5.70
C GLY A 373 52.77 -31.33 6.89
N GLU A 374 53.22 -32.52 7.28
CA GLU A 374 54.52 -32.71 7.94
C GLU A 374 55.68 -32.46 6.97
#